data_AF-A0A2V5Y0X5-F1
#
_entry.id   AF-A0A2V5Y0X5-F1
#
_cell.length_a   1.000
_cell.length_b   1.000
_cell.length_c   1.000
_cell.angle_alpha   90.00
_cell.angle_beta   90.00
_cell.angle_gamma   90.00
#
_symmetry.space_group_name_H-M   'P 1'
#
loop_
_entity.id
_entity.type
_entity.pdbx_description
1 polymer ?
#
loop_
_entity_poly.entity_id
_entity_poly.type
_entity_poly.pdbx_seq_one_letter_code
_entity_poly.pdbx_strand_id
1 'polypeptide(L)'
;MNAEFIAMLDYLERERGIKREILLEAVSNALLSASKKSVGASRDLRIDINPKTGEIRALANLVVVDVVTNPQDEIDLSKARKIKPDANVGDAIEVEVTPKNFGRIAAQTAKQAMMQRIRQAEKEMIYEEFKDRAGEIVSGTVRRFDRSDVILDLGKFEAIMPQRERVVVEDYNVGDR
;
A
#
# COMPACT_ATOMS: atom_id res chain seq x y z
N MET A 1 -0.01 -14.20 11.88
CA MET A 1 -0.19 -13.14 10.85
C MET A 1 -0.14 -11.74 11.43
N ASN A 2 -0.87 -11.42 12.50
CA ASN A 2 -0.86 -10.05 13.05
C ASN A 2 0.50 -9.57 13.62
N ALA A 3 1.25 -10.46 14.30
CA ALA A 3 2.56 -10.10 14.85
C ALA A 3 3.62 -9.78 13.77
N GLU A 4 3.55 -10.45 12.62
CA GLU A 4 4.48 -10.26 11.50
C GLU A 4 4.23 -8.91 10.80
N PHE A 5 2.96 -8.50 10.70
CA PHE A 5 2.57 -7.20 10.19
C PHE A 5 3.10 -6.05 11.07
N ILE A 6 2.95 -6.19 12.39
CA ILE A 6 3.44 -5.19 13.35
C ILE A 6 4.96 -5.11 13.33
N ALA A 7 5.66 -6.25 13.32
CA ALA A 7 7.11 -6.27 13.24
C ALA A 7 7.63 -5.61 11.95
N MET A 8 6.93 -5.79 10.83
CA MET A 8 7.27 -5.15 9.56
C MET A 8 7.06 -3.63 9.61
N LEU A 9 5.97 -3.15 10.22
CA LEU A 9 5.74 -1.73 10.42
C LEU A 9 6.86 -1.09 11.25
N ASP A 10 7.24 -1.73 12.37
CA ASP A 10 8.29 -1.24 13.25
C ASP A 10 9.67 -1.25 12.57
N TYR A 11 9.96 -2.27 11.76
CA TYR A 11 11.17 -2.36 10.95
C TYR A 11 11.27 -1.21 9.94
N LEU A 12 10.18 -0.94 9.21
CA LEU A 12 10.15 0.10 8.18
C LEU A 12 10.24 1.52 8.76
N GLU A 13 9.66 1.73 9.93
CA GLU A 13 9.78 2.98 10.66
C GLU A 13 11.22 3.24 11.10
N ARG A 14 11.92 2.22 11.61
CA ARG A 14 13.31 2.36 12.08
C ARG A 14 14.34 2.44 10.96
N GLU A 15 14.28 1.54 9.98
CA GLU A 15 15.33 1.41 8.96
C GLU A 15 15.16 2.39 7.80
N ARG A 16 13.91 2.69 7.44
CA ARG A 16 13.59 3.49 6.25
C ARG A 16 12.97 4.85 6.60
N GLY A 17 12.75 5.13 7.89
CA GLY A 17 12.17 6.39 8.36
C GLY A 17 10.72 6.61 7.92
N ILE A 18 10.02 5.55 7.49
CA ILE A 18 8.64 5.68 7.00
C ILE A 18 7.69 5.61 8.19
N LYS A 19 7.00 6.72 8.47
CA LYS A 19 6.02 6.77 9.57
C LYS A 19 4.97 5.67 9.44
N ARG A 20 4.65 5.04 10.57
CA ARG A 20 3.62 3.98 10.67
C ARG A 20 2.28 4.38 10.07
N GLU A 21 1.85 5.62 10.31
CA GLU A 21 0.58 6.17 9.83
C GLU A 21 0.45 6.09 8.30
N ILE A 22 1.52 6.47 7.60
CA ILE A 22 1.57 6.45 6.14
C ILE A 22 1.49 5.01 5.60
N LEU A 23 2.14 4.07 6.29
CA LEU A 23 2.08 2.65 5.92
C LEU A 23 0.68 2.06 6.16
N LEU A 24 0.07 2.39 7.29
CA LEU A 24 -1.30 1.95 7.61
C LEU A 24 -2.32 2.50 6.61
N GLU A 25 -2.17 3.77 6.20
CA GLU A 25 -3.00 4.38 5.18
C GLU A 25 -2.83 3.68 3.82
N ALA A 26 -1.59 3.42 3.40
CA ALA A 26 -1.30 2.71 2.15
C ALA A 26 -1.90 1.30 2.16
N VAL A 27 -1.78 0.58 3.27
CA VAL A 27 -2.35 -0.75 3.44
C VAL A 27 -3.88 -0.69 3.44
N SER A 28 -4.49 0.25 4.17
CA SER A 28 -5.94 0.44 4.20
C SER A 28 -6.51 0.72 2.80
N ASN A 29 -5.89 1.62 2.04
CA ASN A 29 -6.28 1.92 0.67
C ASN A 29 -6.14 0.73 -0.29
N ALA A 30 -5.07 -0.05 -0.15
CA ALA A 30 -4.89 -1.25 -0.96
C ALA A 30 -5.94 -2.33 -0.63
N LEU A 31 -6.24 -2.50 0.66
CA LEU A 31 -7.27 -3.43 1.14
C LEU A 31 -8.66 -3.00 0.69
N LEU A 32 -8.95 -1.70 0.73
CA LEU A 32 -10.19 -1.13 0.20
C LEU A 32 -10.37 -1.46 -1.29
N SER A 33 -9.31 -1.31 -2.07
CA SER A 33 -9.33 -1.64 -3.50
C SER A 33 -9.53 -3.14 -3.75
N ALA A 34 -8.91 -3.99 -2.94
CA ALA A 34 -9.05 -5.44 -3.02
C ALA A 34 -10.44 -5.92 -2.55
N SER A 35 -11.02 -5.28 -1.53
CA SER A 35 -12.31 -5.63 -0.95
C SER A 35 -13.49 -5.23 -1.83
N LYS A 36 -13.39 -4.11 -2.58
CA LYS A 36 -14.39 -3.72 -3.60
C LYS A 36 -14.66 -4.83 -4.62
N LYS A 37 -13.67 -5.69 -4.89
CA LYS A 37 -13.82 -6.83 -5.82
C LYS A 37 -14.48 -8.06 -5.19
N SER A 38 -14.43 -8.21 -3.87
CA SER A 38 -14.84 -9.44 -3.17
C SER A 38 -16.13 -9.30 -2.35
N VAL A 39 -16.39 -8.12 -1.78
CA VAL A 39 -17.54 -7.87 -0.88
C VAL A 39 -18.77 -7.42 -1.66
N GLY A 40 -18.63 -7.09 -2.94
CA GLY A 40 -19.66 -6.39 -3.71
C GLY A 40 -19.43 -4.88 -3.61
N ALA A 41 -19.91 -4.15 -4.60
CA ALA A 41 -19.70 -2.72 -4.72
C ALA A 41 -20.57 -1.93 -3.74
N SER A 42 -20.43 -2.15 -2.43
CA SER A 42 -20.92 -1.17 -1.45
C SER A 42 -20.20 0.15 -1.72
N ARG A 43 -20.96 1.23 -1.94
CA ARG A 43 -20.38 2.52 -2.34
C ARG A 43 -19.46 3.13 -1.30
N ASP A 44 -19.64 2.75 -0.04
CA ASP A 44 -19.01 3.41 1.11
C ASP A 44 -18.46 2.38 2.12
N LEU A 45 -17.46 1.62 1.66
CA LEU A 45 -16.68 0.70 2.47
C LEU A 45 -15.49 1.45 3.08
N ARG A 46 -15.16 1.16 4.34
CA ARG A 46 -13.98 1.64 5.06
C ARG A 46 -13.24 0.46 5.66
N ILE A 47 -11.91 0.49 5.58
CA ILE A 47 -11.06 -0.50 6.24
C ILE A 47 -10.45 0.15 7.47
N ASP A 48 -10.75 -0.42 8.64
CA ASP A 48 -10.15 -0.03 9.91
C ASP A 48 -9.07 -1.03 10.29
N ILE A 49 -7.90 -0.53 10.68
CA ILE A 49 -6.75 -1.35 11.07
C ILE A 49 -6.31 -0.92 12.44
N ASN A 50 -6.39 -1.83 13.42
CA ASN A 50 -5.89 -1.55 14.75
C ASN A 50 -4.35 -1.45 14.71
N PRO A 51 -3.77 -0.29 15.05
CA PRO A 51 -2.33 -0.08 14.92
C PRO A 51 -1.52 -0.93 15.89
N LYS A 52 -2.09 -1.40 17.00
CA LYS A 52 -1.37 -2.21 18.01
C LYS A 52 -1.51 -3.70 17.74
N THR A 53 -2.71 -4.15 17.40
CA THR A 53 -3.01 -5.59 17.25
C THR A 53 -2.92 -6.06 15.81
N GLY A 54 -2.88 -5.16 14.82
CA GLY A 54 -2.90 -5.50 13.40
C GLY A 54 -4.22 -6.14 12.95
N GLU A 55 -5.27 -6.06 13.76
CA GLU A 55 -6.61 -6.53 13.42
C GLU A 55 -7.21 -5.63 12.35
N ILE A 56 -7.74 -6.23 11.29
CA ILE A 56 -8.30 -5.54 10.13
C ILE A 56 -9.79 -5.80 10.09
N ARG A 57 -10.60 -4.75 10.09
CA ARG A 57 -12.06 -4.80 9.99
C ARG A 57 -12.53 -4.05 8.75
N ALA A 58 -13.55 -4.59 8.10
CA ALA A 58 -14.23 -3.93 7.00
C ALA A 58 -15.58 -3.40 7.50
N LEU A 59 -15.76 -2.10 7.41
CA LEU A 59 -16.95 -1.38 7.86
C LEU A 59 -17.67 -0.84 6.63
N ALA A 60 -18.97 -1.05 6.53
CA ALA A 60 -19.80 -0.50 5.44
C ALA A 60 -20.82 0.48 6.03
N ASN A 61 -20.97 1.64 5.41
CA ASN A 61 -22.07 2.54 5.72
C ASN A 61 -23.32 2.11 4.95
N LEU A 62 -24.34 1.67 5.67
CA LEU A 62 -25.62 1.25 5.12
C LEU A 62 -26.70 2.27 5.46
N VAL A 63 -27.57 2.58 4.49
CA VAL A 63 -28.72 3.46 4.67
C VAL A 63 -29.86 2.68 5.30
N VAL A 64 -30.45 3.23 6.36
CA VAL A 64 -31.58 2.62 7.05
C VAL A 64 -32.84 2.81 6.21
N VAL A 65 -33.52 1.71 5.87
CA VAL A 65 -34.75 1.69 5.08
C VAL A 65 -35.81 0.78 5.73
N ASP A 66 -37.08 1.01 5.40
CA ASP A 66 -38.18 0.14 5.84
C ASP A 66 -38.28 -1.16 5.02
N VAL A 67 -37.91 -1.11 3.73
CA VAL A 67 -37.91 -2.27 2.84
C VAL A 67 -36.57 -2.32 2.11
N VAL A 68 -35.77 -3.33 2.42
CA VAL A 68 -34.46 -3.54 1.80
C VAL A 68 -34.63 -4.01 0.37
N THR A 69 -34.20 -3.19 -0.58
CA THR A 69 -34.10 -3.51 -2.01
C THR A 69 -32.69 -3.92 -2.39
N ASN A 70 -31.68 -3.32 -1.76
CA ASN A 70 -30.27 -3.62 -1.97
C ASN A 70 -29.54 -3.91 -0.65
N PRO A 71 -29.34 -5.19 -0.28
CA PRO A 71 -28.67 -5.58 0.95
C PRO A 71 -27.19 -5.11 1.10
N GLN A 72 -26.58 -4.61 0.02
CA GLN A 72 -25.19 -4.14 0.03
C GLN A 72 -25.05 -2.67 0.46
N ASP A 73 -26.12 -1.88 0.31
CA ASP A 73 -26.13 -0.45 0.63
C ASP A 73 -27.23 -0.10 1.65
N GLU A 74 -28.14 -1.04 1.96
CA GLU A 74 -29.31 -0.79 2.79
C GLU A 74 -29.41 -1.77 3.97
N ILE A 75 -29.94 -1.27 5.08
CA ILE A 75 -30.23 -2.05 6.29
C ILE A 75 -31.66 -1.78 6.77
N ASP A 76 -32.33 -2.86 7.17
CA ASP A 76 -33.68 -2.78 7.74
C ASP A 76 -33.67 -2.01 9.08
N LEU A 77 -34.68 -1.16 9.31
CA LEU A 77 -34.83 -0.39 10.56
C LEU A 77 -34.73 -1.25 11.82
N SER A 78 -35.26 -2.47 11.82
CA SER A 78 -35.19 -3.38 12.98
C SER A 78 -33.76 -3.86 13.26
N LYS A 79 -32.95 -4.05 12.22
CA LYS A 79 -31.53 -4.43 12.35
C LYS A 79 -30.68 -3.22 12.72
N ALA A 80 -30.96 -2.07 12.11
CA ALA A 80 -30.34 -0.79 12.43
C ALA A 80 -30.47 -0.47 13.92
N ARG A 81 -31.68 -0.60 14.48
CA ARG A 81 -31.97 -0.35 15.90
C ARG A 81 -31.26 -1.27 16.89
N LYS A 82 -30.80 -2.46 16.46
CA LYS A 82 -29.99 -3.35 17.31
C LYS A 82 -28.56 -2.84 17.48
N ILE A 83 -28.07 -2.08 16.50
CA ILE A 83 -26.72 -1.49 16.51
C ILE A 83 -26.78 -0.10 17.14
N LYS A 84 -27.76 0.70 16.71
CA LYS A 84 -27.99 2.08 17.16
C LYS A 84 -29.47 2.28 17.52
N PRO A 85 -29.84 2.25 18.82
CA PRO A 85 -31.25 2.26 19.25
C PRO A 85 -32.08 3.47 18.78
N ASP A 86 -31.43 4.61 18.58
CA ASP A 86 -31.99 5.88 18.11
C ASP A 86 -32.06 6.02 16.58
N ALA A 87 -31.75 4.95 15.83
CA ALA A 87 -31.78 4.95 14.37
C ALA A 87 -33.17 5.19 13.78
N ASN A 88 -33.21 6.05 12.76
CA ASN A 88 -34.37 6.38 11.95
C ASN A 88 -34.15 6.02 10.48
N VAL A 89 -35.25 5.89 9.73
CA VAL A 89 -35.20 5.68 8.27
C VAL A 89 -34.52 6.89 7.62
N GLY A 90 -33.57 6.61 6.72
CA GLY A 90 -32.73 7.61 6.06
C GLY A 90 -31.39 7.85 6.74
N ASP A 91 -31.15 7.34 7.96
CA ASP A 91 -29.85 7.45 8.62
C ASP A 91 -28.81 6.54 7.93
N ALA A 92 -27.53 6.92 8.00
CA ALA A 92 -26.42 6.05 7.64
C ALA A 92 -25.83 5.41 8.91
N ILE A 93 -25.70 4.08 8.91
CA ILE A 93 -25.13 3.30 10.02
C ILE A 93 -23.94 2.51 9.53
N GLU A 94 -22.86 2.55 10.31
CA GLU A 94 -21.66 1.76 10.07
C GLU A 94 -21.87 0.34 10.61
N VAL A 95 -21.68 -0.66 9.74
CA VAL A 95 -21.85 -2.08 10.05
C VAL A 95 -20.58 -2.84 9.68
N GLU A 96 -20.12 -3.72 10.57
CA GLU A 96 -19.00 -4.60 10.25
C GLU A 96 -19.42 -5.71 9.27
N VAL A 97 -18.79 -5.71 8.09
CA VAL A 97 -19.05 -6.65 6.99
C VAL A 97 -17.84 -7.54 6.69
N THR A 98 -16.90 -7.66 7.63
CA THR A 98 -15.65 -8.42 7.48
C THR A 98 -15.92 -9.89 7.08
N PRO A 99 -15.55 -10.33 5.87
CA PRO A 99 -15.73 -11.73 5.46
C PRO A 99 -14.81 -12.68 6.25
N LYS A 100 -15.23 -13.93 6.49
CA LYS A 100 -14.39 -14.94 7.17
C LYS A 100 -13.05 -15.22 6.47
N ASN A 101 -13.00 -15.10 5.14
CA ASN A 101 -11.79 -15.31 4.33
C ASN A 101 -10.96 -14.04 4.12
N PHE A 102 -11.36 -12.92 4.75
CA PHE A 102 -10.72 -11.62 4.54
C PHE A 102 -9.26 -11.61 4.98
N GLY A 103 -8.91 -12.35 6.04
CA GLY A 103 -7.54 -12.40 6.56
C GLY A 103 -6.47 -12.82 5.53
N ARG A 104 -6.77 -13.79 4.65
CA ARG A 104 -5.79 -14.24 3.63
C ARG A 104 -5.58 -13.19 2.54
N ILE A 105 -6.68 -12.64 2.02
CA ILE A 105 -6.64 -11.56 1.02
C ILE A 105 -5.95 -10.35 1.63
N ALA A 106 -6.21 -10.08 2.91
CA ALA A 106 -5.66 -8.94 3.61
C ALA A 106 -4.15 -9.06 3.79
N ALA A 107 -3.66 -10.23 4.21
CA ALA A 107 -2.21 -10.45 4.38
C ALA A 107 -1.43 -10.27 3.07
N GLN A 108 -1.93 -10.86 1.96
CA GLN A 108 -1.27 -10.74 0.66
C GLN A 108 -1.28 -9.30 0.14
N THR A 109 -2.45 -8.64 0.22
CA THR A 109 -2.62 -7.26 -0.22
C THR A 109 -1.78 -6.29 0.61
N ALA A 110 -1.76 -6.46 1.94
CA ALA A 110 -0.96 -5.65 2.85
C ALA A 110 0.54 -5.77 2.52
N LYS A 111 1.04 -6.98 2.31
CA LYS A 111 2.44 -7.19 1.89
C LYS A 111 2.76 -6.44 0.59
N GLN A 112 1.89 -6.54 -0.40
CA GLN A 112 2.07 -5.85 -1.67
C GLN A 112 2.03 -4.33 -1.52
N ALA A 113 1.08 -3.81 -0.74
CA ALA A 113 0.94 -2.38 -0.46
C ALA A 113 2.16 -1.81 0.26
N MET A 114 2.68 -2.53 1.26
CA MET A 114 3.91 -2.16 1.96
C MET A 114 5.09 -2.11 0.99
N MET A 115 5.30 -3.16 0.18
CA MET A 115 6.39 -3.18 -0.82
C MET A 115 6.26 -2.08 -1.87
N GLN A 116 5.04 -1.65 -2.18
CA GLN A 116 4.81 -0.51 -3.05
C GLN A 116 5.16 0.81 -2.36
N ARG A 117 4.74 1.01 -1.11
CA ARG A 117 5.07 2.23 -0.36
C ARG A 117 6.57 2.38 -0.10
N ILE A 118 7.28 1.27 0.16
CA ILE A 118 8.74 1.23 0.27
C ILE A 118 9.38 1.77 -1.01
N ARG A 119 9.02 1.20 -2.17
CA ARG A 119 9.55 1.66 -3.47
C ARG A 119 9.24 3.12 -3.76
N GLN A 120 8.06 3.59 -3.37
CA GLN A 120 7.68 4.99 -3.53
C GLN A 120 8.50 5.91 -2.64
N ALA A 121 8.72 5.54 -1.37
CA ALA A 121 9.57 6.30 -0.45
C ALA A 121 11.03 6.32 -0.93
N GLU A 122 11.54 5.19 -1.44
CA GLU A 122 12.87 5.14 -2.07
C GLU A 122 12.97 6.08 -3.28
N LYS A 123 11.95 6.11 -4.14
CA LYS A 123 11.90 7.02 -5.29
C LYS A 123 11.84 8.49 -4.86
N GLU A 124 11.06 8.81 -3.82
CA GLU A 124 10.98 10.15 -3.23
C GLU A 124 12.35 10.58 -2.69
N MET A 125 13.06 9.70 -1.98
CA MET A 125 14.42 9.96 -1.50
C MET A 125 15.43 10.17 -2.64
N ILE A 126 15.38 9.32 -3.68
CA ILE A 126 16.25 9.47 -4.87
C ILE A 126 15.99 10.82 -5.53
N TYR A 127 14.72 11.18 -5.74
CA TYR A 127 14.37 12.44 -6.37
C TYR A 127 14.89 13.63 -5.57
N GLU A 128 14.66 13.65 -4.25
CA GLU A 128 15.12 14.73 -3.37
C GLU A 128 16.65 14.88 -3.35
N GLU A 129 17.40 13.78 -3.45
CA GLU A 129 18.87 13.82 -3.52
C GLU A 129 19.37 14.40 -4.86
N PHE A 130 18.76 14.01 -5.98
CA PHE A 130 19.31 14.31 -7.31
C PHE A 130 18.63 15.46 -8.06
N LYS A 131 17.51 16.01 -7.56
CA LYS A 131 16.76 17.08 -8.24
C LYS A 131 17.60 18.32 -8.58
N ASP A 132 18.54 18.68 -7.71
CA ASP A 132 19.38 19.88 -7.86
C ASP A 132 20.78 19.55 -8.42
N ARG A 133 21.06 18.27 -8.71
CA ARG A 133 22.38 17.76 -9.14
C ARG A 133 22.42 17.41 -10.63
N ALA A 134 21.46 17.92 -11.40
CA ALA A 134 21.38 17.66 -12.83
C ALA A 134 22.61 18.24 -13.56
N GLY A 135 23.33 17.39 -14.29
CA GLY A 135 24.54 17.76 -15.03
C GLY A 135 25.85 17.54 -14.25
N GLU A 136 25.78 17.09 -13.00
CA GLU A 136 26.98 16.66 -12.28
C GLU A 136 27.53 15.34 -12.83
N ILE A 137 28.86 15.24 -12.89
CA ILE A 137 29.55 13.99 -13.20
C ILE A 137 29.69 13.20 -11.90
N VAL A 138 29.19 11.97 -11.93
CA VAL A 138 29.28 11.02 -10.81
C VAL A 138 30.03 9.76 -11.24
N SER A 139 30.78 9.16 -10.32
CA SER A 139 31.42 7.86 -10.53
C SER A 139 30.61 6.78 -9.83
N GLY A 140 30.53 5.59 -10.44
CA GLY A 140 29.80 4.45 -9.91
C GLY A 140 30.43 3.14 -10.33
N THR A 141 30.22 2.09 -9.55
CA THR A 141 30.77 0.77 -9.85
C THR A 141 29.77 -0.05 -10.67
N VAL A 142 30.19 -0.68 -11.75
CA VAL A 142 29.37 -1.61 -12.53
C VAL A 142 28.96 -2.79 -11.63
N ARG A 143 27.67 -2.88 -11.31
CA ARG A 143 27.12 -3.92 -10.43
C ARG A 143 26.68 -5.14 -11.23
N ARG A 144 26.00 -4.93 -12.35
CA ARG A 144 25.50 -5.99 -13.24
C ARG A 144 25.07 -5.43 -14.60
N PHE A 145 24.80 -6.35 -15.52
CA PHE A 145 24.15 -6.05 -16.79
C PHE A 145 22.70 -6.52 -16.75
N ASP A 146 21.79 -5.67 -17.19
CA ASP A 146 20.41 -6.04 -17.47
C ASP A 146 20.16 -5.93 -18.97
N ARG A 147 20.11 -7.08 -19.65
CA ARG A 147 20.15 -7.18 -21.13
C ARG A 147 21.37 -6.46 -21.71
N SER A 148 21.18 -5.26 -22.24
CA SER A 148 22.20 -4.43 -22.86
C SER A 148 22.51 -3.16 -22.06
N ASP A 149 21.75 -2.91 -20.99
CA ASP A 149 21.93 -1.76 -20.11
C ASP A 149 22.87 -2.12 -18.95
N VAL A 150 23.66 -1.15 -18.52
CA VAL A 150 24.61 -1.30 -17.42
C VAL A 150 23.99 -0.74 -16.15
N ILE A 151 23.93 -1.56 -15.10
CA ILE A 151 23.47 -1.12 -13.78
C ILE A 151 24.70 -0.72 -12.96
N LEU A 152 24.75 0.55 -12.59
CA LEU A 152 25.81 1.17 -11.81
C LEU A 152 25.36 1.31 -10.35
N ASP A 153 26.29 1.07 -9.43
CA ASP A 153 26.15 1.34 -8.01
C ASP A 153 26.81 2.69 -7.66
N LEU A 154 26.00 3.65 -7.21
CA LEU A 154 26.45 4.96 -6.74
C LEU A 154 26.63 4.99 -5.21
N GLY A 155 26.65 3.83 -4.56
CA GLY A 155 26.78 3.67 -3.11
C GLY A 155 25.43 3.62 -2.40
N LYS A 156 24.70 4.74 -2.40
CA LYS A 156 23.34 4.80 -1.79
C LYS A 156 22.22 4.40 -2.76
N PHE A 157 22.45 4.57 -4.05
CA PHE A 157 21.43 4.42 -5.09
C PHE A 157 22.00 3.65 -6.29
N GLU A 158 21.12 3.01 -7.06
CA GLU A 158 21.49 2.42 -8.34
C GLU A 158 21.17 3.40 -9.48
N ALA A 159 22.00 3.40 -10.51
CA ALA A 159 21.78 4.10 -11.75
C ALA A 159 21.79 3.11 -12.92
N ILE A 160 21.11 3.49 -14.00
CA ILE A 160 21.12 2.75 -15.26
C ILE A 160 21.83 3.58 -16.30
N MET A 161 22.78 2.97 -17.01
CA MET A 161 23.40 3.51 -18.22
C MET A 161 22.84 2.72 -19.40
N PRO A 162 21.88 3.29 -20.15
CA PRO A 162 21.29 2.64 -21.31
C PRO A 162 22.35 2.32 -22.36
N GLN A 163 22.17 1.24 -23.13
CA GLN A 163 23.12 0.84 -24.18
C GLN A 163 23.49 1.99 -25.12
N ARG A 164 22.52 2.84 -25.48
CA ARG A 164 22.68 4.01 -26.37
C ARG A 164 23.55 5.13 -25.81
N GLU A 165 23.75 5.16 -24.49
CA GLU A 165 24.51 6.19 -23.78
C GLU A 165 25.91 5.67 -23.39
N ARG A 166 26.24 4.41 -23.71
CA ARG A 166 27.56 3.83 -23.51
C ARG A 166 28.55 4.30 -24.58
N VAL A 167 29.81 4.34 -24.21
CA VAL A 167 30.90 4.53 -25.17
C VAL A 167 31.07 3.25 -25.99
N VAL A 168 30.95 3.35 -27.32
CA VAL A 168 30.97 2.18 -28.23
C VAL A 168 32.28 1.40 -28.18
N VAL A 169 33.38 2.08 -27.87
CA VAL A 169 34.73 1.50 -27.83
C VAL A 169 35.16 0.99 -26.47
N GLU A 170 34.34 1.18 -25.42
CA GLU A 170 34.65 0.72 -24.07
C GLU A 170 33.95 -0.60 -23.76
N ASP A 171 34.71 -1.54 -23.19
CA ASP A 171 34.18 -2.74 -22.58
C ASP A 171 34.00 -2.49 -21.09
N TYR A 172 32.80 -2.82 -20.59
CA TYR A 172 32.47 -2.73 -19.17
C TYR A 172 32.39 -4.14 -18.58
N ASN A 173 32.96 -4.34 -17.41
CA ASN A 173 32.87 -5.58 -16.63
C ASN A 173 32.26 -5.30 -15.26
N VAL A 174 31.68 -6.34 -14.65
CA VAL A 174 31.19 -6.24 -13.27
C VAL A 174 32.37 -5.97 -12.33
N GLY A 175 32.27 -4.89 -11.55
CA GLY A 175 33.31 -4.42 -10.64
C GLY A 175 34.11 -3.20 -11.14
N ASP A 176 33.99 -2.83 -12.42
CA ASP A 176 34.67 -1.65 -12.97
C ASP A 176 34.09 -0.35 -12.36
N ARG A 177 34.88 0.71 -12.26
CA ARG A 177 34.51 1.99 -11.62
C ARG A 177 34.80 3.19 -12.50
#